data_AF-A0A8C1J277-F1
#
_entry.id   AF-A0A8C1J277-F1
#
_cell.length_a   1.000
_cell.length_b   1.000
_cell.length_c   1.000
_cell.angle_alpha   90.00
_cell.angle_beta   90.00
_cell.angle_gamma   90.00
#
_symmetry.space_group_name_H-M   'P 1'
#
loop_
_entity.id
_entity.type
_entity.pdbx_description
1 polymer ?
#
loop_
_entity_poly.entity_id
_entity_poly.type
_entity_poly.pdbx_seq_one_letter_code
_entity_poly.pdbx_strand_id
1 'polypeptide(L)'
;YSLILLVCVQLDKSVSDAEIKSLSETLYKLDHNRATASELVIDPQTLISSSETGSRDDQSSRPLFKQVSSTLLSKPTYKALLNLLDNYRRVTGEAEDVPSKEVEEQDTFLQQTMNTDVGSELYNFLHSKGIYSSQSEFIQDLKMMWFGLYSRSSGKLDSSGFEHIFAGEIKGGKVSGFHNWLQLYLNEKKGLLNYYSHSFNGPWTTYPDVLGMQFEWDGYFKEVGSAFIGSSPEFDLAIYSLCYITRPGKKCHVSLGGQTLGIQTYTWDKSSYGDGKKYIASAYPATP
;
A
#
# COMPACT_ATOMS: atom_id res chain seq x y z
N TYR A 1 8.65 30.43 -49.76
CA TYR A 1 8.89 29.21 -48.98
C TYR A 1 8.81 29.57 -47.51
N SER A 2 7.63 29.41 -46.90
CA SER A 2 7.47 29.61 -45.44
C SER A 2 7.84 28.32 -44.72
N LEU A 3 8.89 28.39 -43.90
CA LEU A 3 9.20 27.34 -42.93
C LEU A 3 8.14 27.38 -41.83
N ILE A 4 7.30 26.35 -41.77
CA ILE A 4 6.51 26.05 -40.57
C ILE A 4 7.48 25.35 -39.61
N LEU A 5 7.91 26.06 -38.56
CA LEU A 5 8.55 25.42 -37.41
C LEU A 5 7.48 24.56 -36.71
N LEU A 6 7.56 23.24 -36.87
CA LEU A 6 6.94 22.33 -35.91
C LEU A 6 7.71 22.48 -34.59
N VAL A 7 7.13 23.23 -33.67
CA VAL A 7 7.51 23.12 -32.25
C VAL A 7 6.95 21.79 -31.79
N CYS A 8 7.81 20.76 -31.72
CA CYS A 8 7.51 19.58 -30.91
C CYS A 8 7.38 20.06 -29.46
N VAL A 9 6.14 20.21 -28.99
CA VAL A 9 5.88 20.34 -27.55
C VAL A 9 6.30 19.01 -26.93
N GLN A 10 7.49 18.96 -26.36
CA GLN A 10 7.85 17.88 -25.45
C GLN A 10 6.87 17.97 -24.27
N LEU A 11 5.93 17.04 -24.21
CA LEU A 11 5.11 16.84 -23.02
C LEU A 11 6.09 16.60 -21.87
N ASP A 12 6.14 17.54 -20.92
CA ASP A 12 6.90 17.37 -19.71
C ASP A 12 6.24 16.23 -18.91
N LYS A 13 6.84 15.04 -19.01
CA LYS A 13 6.40 13.85 -18.27
C LYS A 13 6.63 14.00 -16.76
N SER A 14 7.23 15.10 -16.31
CA SER A 14 7.41 15.35 -14.89
C SER A 14 6.08 15.74 -14.23
N VAL A 15 5.85 15.14 -13.07
CA VAL A 15 4.73 15.45 -12.19
C VAL A 15 5.29 16.27 -11.03
N SER A 16 4.77 17.48 -10.83
CA SER A 16 5.15 18.38 -9.74
C SER A 16 4.59 17.94 -8.39
N ASP A 17 5.19 18.41 -7.29
CA ASP A 17 4.68 18.10 -5.94
C ASP A 17 3.27 18.66 -5.71
N ALA A 18 2.93 19.80 -6.33
CA ALA A 18 1.60 20.39 -6.28
C ALA A 18 0.55 19.50 -6.98
N GLU A 19 0.90 18.91 -8.13
CA GLU A 19 0.03 17.96 -8.82
C GLU A 19 -0.15 16.67 -8.01
N ILE A 20 0.90 16.13 -7.37
CA ILE A 20 0.79 14.96 -6.49
C ILE A 20 -0.17 15.24 -5.34
N LYS A 21 -0.02 16.39 -4.66
CA LYS A 21 -0.92 16.80 -3.57
C LYS A 21 -2.35 17.00 -4.07
N SER A 22 -2.53 17.65 -5.21
CA SER A 22 -3.86 17.86 -5.79
C SER A 22 -4.55 16.54 -6.15
N LEU A 23 -3.84 15.62 -6.82
CA LEU A 23 -4.40 14.33 -7.20
C LEU A 23 -4.72 13.49 -5.96
N SER A 24 -3.80 13.37 -5.02
CA SER A 24 -4.04 12.57 -3.79
C SER A 24 -5.23 13.08 -2.98
N GLU A 25 -5.47 14.39 -2.95
CA GLU A 25 -6.67 14.96 -2.31
C GLU A 25 -7.95 14.60 -3.08
N THR A 26 -7.89 14.54 -4.42
CA THR A 26 -8.99 14.04 -5.26
C THR A 26 -9.25 12.56 -5.00
N LEU A 27 -8.21 11.72 -4.99
CA LEU A 27 -8.33 10.29 -4.67
C LEU A 27 -8.91 10.09 -3.27
N TYR A 28 -8.51 10.92 -2.30
CA TYR A 28 -9.08 10.95 -0.95
C TYR A 28 -10.55 11.34 -0.95
N LYS A 29 -11.11 11.99 -1.96
CA LYS A 29 -12.56 12.27 -2.03
C LYS A 29 -13.32 11.17 -2.77
N LEU A 30 -12.66 10.53 -3.74
CA LEU A 30 -13.21 9.47 -4.58
C LEU A 30 -13.18 8.08 -3.93
N ASP A 31 -12.47 7.90 -2.81
CA ASP A 31 -12.47 6.63 -2.09
C ASP A 31 -13.82 6.38 -1.38
N HIS A 32 -14.83 6.00 -2.15
CA HIS A 32 -16.18 5.70 -1.69
C HIS A 32 -16.29 4.36 -0.95
N ASN A 33 -15.31 3.48 -1.14
CA ASN A 33 -15.30 2.16 -0.54
C ASN A 33 -14.64 2.11 0.83
N ARG A 34 -13.93 3.17 1.26
CA ARG A 34 -13.37 3.29 2.61
C ARG A 34 -14.38 2.94 3.70
N ALA A 35 -13.86 2.59 4.86
CA ALA A 35 -14.68 2.35 6.04
C ALA A 35 -15.38 3.63 6.50
N THR A 36 -16.64 3.51 6.88
CA THR A 36 -17.31 4.54 7.69
C THR A 36 -17.07 4.30 9.19
N ALA A 37 -17.34 5.31 10.03
CA ALA A 37 -17.19 5.18 11.48
C ALA A 37 -18.10 4.11 12.12
N SER A 38 -19.20 3.73 11.45
CA SER A 38 -20.07 2.62 11.87
C SER A 38 -19.59 1.25 11.35
N GLU A 39 -18.82 1.23 10.27
CA GLU A 39 -18.27 -0.01 9.69
C GLU A 39 -16.94 -0.42 10.32
N LEU A 40 -16.14 0.53 10.83
CA LEU A 40 -14.85 0.27 11.47
C LEU A 40 -14.72 1.07 12.78
N VAL A 41 -14.57 0.36 13.90
CA VAL A 41 -14.31 0.96 15.21
C VAL A 41 -13.01 0.40 15.76
N ILE A 42 -12.07 1.29 16.09
CA ILE A 42 -10.76 0.93 16.66
C ILE A 42 -10.61 1.38 18.13
N ASP A 43 -9.71 0.74 18.88
CA ASP A 43 -9.21 1.12 20.20
C ASP A 43 -7.70 1.41 20.14
N PRO A 44 -7.27 2.65 19.81
CA PRO A 44 -5.85 2.97 19.74
C PRO A 44 -5.13 2.83 21.08
N GLN A 45 -5.86 2.84 22.20
CA GLN A 45 -5.31 2.68 23.56
C GLN A 45 -4.18 3.68 23.86
N THR A 46 -2.95 3.20 24.04
CA THR A 46 -1.86 3.99 24.62
C THR A 46 -0.99 4.62 23.53
N LEU A 47 -0.89 5.95 23.55
CA LEU A 47 0.12 6.71 22.81
C LEU A 47 1.43 6.70 23.60
N ILE A 48 2.53 6.32 22.96
CA ILE A 48 3.88 6.34 23.53
C ILE A 48 4.80 7.32 22.77
N SER A 49 5.91 7.73 23.40
CA SER A 49 6.94 8.50 22.69
C SER A 49 7.65 7.63 21.65
N SER A 50 8.12 8.23 20.55
CA SER A 50 8.95 7.52 19.56
C SER A 50 10.24 6.94 20.18
N SER A 51 10.75 7.57 21.24
CA SER A 51 11.90 7.08 22.01
C SER A 51 11.65 5.79 22.79
N GLU A 52 10.38 5.43 23.02
CA GLU A 52 9.97 4.26 23.81
C GLU A 52 9.66 3.05 22.92
N THR A 53 9.65 3.22 21.59
CA THR A 53 9.29 2.15 20.66
C THR A 53 10.22 0.92 20.76
N GLY A 54 11.47 1.10 21.17
CA GLY A 54 12.38 -0.03 21.39
C GLY A 54 12.08 -0.91 22.62
N SER A 55 11.21 -0.48 23.55
CA SER A 55 11.10 -1.11 24.88
C SER A 55 10.41 -2.48 24.87
N ARG A 56 9.56 -2.74 23.86
CA ARG A 56 8.73 -3.96 23.73
C ARG A 56 7.77 -4.18 24.89
N ASP A 57 7.38 -3.10 25.57
CA ASP A 57 6.35 -3.19 26.59
C ASP A 57 4.98 -3.19 25.93
N ASP A 58 4.17 -4.20 26.22
CA ASP A 58 2.76 -4.22 25.83
C ASP A 58 1.97 -3.24 26.71
N GLN A 59 1.55 -2.13 26.12
CA GLN A 59 0.78 -1.07 26.78
C GLN A 59 -0.71 -1.12 26.42
N SER A 60 -1.16 -2.18 25.74
CA SER A 60 -2.48 -2.29 25.14
C SER A 60 -3.11 -3.66 25.42
N SER A 61 -3.71 -3.79 26.59
CA SER A 61 -4.39 -5.03 27.03
C SER A 61 -5.59 -5.49 26.18
N ARG A 62 -6.06 -4.68 25.21
CA ARG A 62 -7.23 -4.95 24.38
C ARG A 62 -6.86 -4.99 22.89
N PRO A 63 -7.66 -5.65 22.04
CA PRO A 63 -7.48 -5.57 20.58
C PRO A 63 -7.64 -4.14 20.05
N LEU A 64 -6.87 -3.80 19.01
CA LEU A 64 -7.01 -2.55 18.26
C LEU A 64 -8.34 -2.52 17.50
N PHE A 65 -8.79 -3.62 16.89
CA PHE A 65 -10.02 -3.64 16.09
C PHE A 65 -11.22 -4.10 16.92
N LYS A 66 -12.02 -3.15 17.44
CA LYS A 66 -13.26 -3.48 18.18
C LYS A 66 -14.36 -4.01 17.28
N GLN A 67 -14.50 -3.43 16.10
CA GLN A 67 -15.54 -3.79 15.15
C GLN A 67 -15.06 -3.57 13.72
N VAL A 68 -15.28 -4.58 12.87
CA VAL A 68 -15.15 -4.48 11.41
C VAL A 68 -16.39 -5.11 10.80
N SER A 69 -17.15 -4.32 10.06
CA SER A 69 -18.41 -4.76 9.46
C SER A 69 -18.17 -5.79 8.36
N SER A 70 -18.94 -6.88 8.37
CA SER A 70 -18.94 -7.84 7.26
C SER A 70 -19.45 -7.22 5.96
N THR A 71 -20.28 -6.17 6.01
CA THR A 71 -20.73 -5.44 4.81
C THR A 71 -19.56 -4.74 4.13
N LEU A 72 -18.67 -4.12 4.91
CA LEU A 72 -17.45 -3.49 4.42
C LEU A 72 -16.55 -4.54 3.74
N LEU A 73 -16.29 -5.64 4.43
CA LEU A 73 -15.48 -6.75 3.90
C LEU A 73 -16.12 -7.44 2.69
N SER A 74 -17.44 -7.28 2.49
CA SER A 74 -18.15 -7.86 1.36
C SER A 74 -18.06 -7.05 0.07
N LYS A 75 -17.57 -5.80 0.14
CA LYS A 75 -17.37 -4.94 -1.03
C LYS A 75 -16.38 -5.62 -2.01
N PRO A 76 -16.55 -5.42 -3.33
CA PRO A 76 -15.77 -6.19 -4.32
C PRO A 76 -14.25 -6.06 -4.18
N THR A 77 -13.73 -4.85 -3.96
CA THR A 77 -12.29 -4.62 -3.82
C THR A 77 -11.71 -5.24 -2.54
N TYR A 78 -12.48 -5.19 -1.44
CA TYR A 78 -12.14 -5.87 -0.19
C TYR A 78 -12.08 -7.38 -0.38
N LYS A 79 -13.09 -8.00 -0.99
CA LYS A 79 -13.09 -9.43 -1.29
C LYS A 79 -11.89 -9.84 -2.14
N ALA A 80 -11.58 -9.06 -3.19
CA ALA A 80 -10.44 -9.36 -4.04
C ALA A 80 -9.11 -9.29 -3.28
N LEU A 81 -8.93 -8.29 -2.41
CA LEU A 81 -7.76 -8.22 -1.53
C LEU A 81 -7.70 -9.40 -0.55
N LEU A 82 -8.83 -9.76 0.07
CA LEU A 82 -8.89 -10.88 1.02
C LEU A 82 -8.50 -12.21 0.37
N ASN A 83 -8.92 -12.45 -0.88
CA ASN A 83 -8.51 -13.63 -1.63
C ASN A 83 -7.00 -13.61 -1.92
N LEU A 84 -6.41 -12.46 -2.24
CA LEU A 84 -4.95 -12.39 -2.40
C LEU A 84 -4.23 -12.72 -1.09
N LEU A 85 -4.66 -12.11 0.02
CA LEU A 85 -4.03 -12.30 1.33
C LEU A 85 -4.12 -13.75 1.86
N ASP A 86 -5.05 -14.56 1.36
CA ASP A 86 -5.21 -15.94 1.82
C ASP A 86 -4.18 -16.93 1.23
N ASN A 87 -3.54 -16.57 0.11
CA ASN A 87 -2.53 -17.40 -0.55
C ASN A 87 -1.16 -17.35 0.15
N TYR A 88 -0.81 -16.20 0.74
CA TYR A 88 0.57 -15.90 1.09
C TYR A 88 1.05 -16.55 2.39
N ARG A 89 2.27 -17.10 2.34
CA ARG A 89 2.99 -17.64 3.50
C ARG A 89 3.96 -16.60 4.05
N ARG A 90 3.94 -16.41 5.38
CA ARG A 90 4.74 -15.38 6.07
C ARG A 90 6.28 -15.57 6.05
N VAL A 91 6.78 -16.76 5.72
CA VAL A 91 8.22 -17.11 5.80
C VAL A 91 8.82 -17.06 4.39
N THR A 92 9.75 -16.13 4.15
CA THR A 92 10.51 -16.02 2.88
C THR A 92 11.61 -17.07 2.78
N GLY A 93 12.07 -17.41 1.56
CA GLY A 93 13.26 -18.25 1.33
C GLY A 93 13.00 -19.63 0.69
N GLU A 94 11.73 -19.96 0.48
CA GLU A 94 11.30 -21.02 -0.43
C GLU A 94 10.89 -20.38 -1.77
N ALA A 95 11.09 -21.11 -2.88
CA ALA A 95 10.62 -20.60 -4.16
C ALA A 95 9.09 -20.65 -4.14
N GLU A 96 8.45 -19.54 -4.48
CA GLU A 96 7.00 -19.49 -4.60
C GLU A 96 6.61 -20.08 -5.97
N ASP A 97 5.72 -21.06 -5.95
CA ASP A 97 5.01 -21.47 -7.15
C ASP A 97 3.74 -20.63 -7.20
N VAL A 98 3.53 -19.88 -8.29
CA VAL A 98 2.35 -19.04 -8.46
C VAL A 98 1.38 -19.80 -9.36
N PRO A 99 0.48 -20.63 -8.80
CA PRO A 99 -0.48 -21.37 -9.58
C PRO A 99 -1.38 -20.42 -10.39
N SER A 100 -2.00 -20.95 -11.44
CA SER A 100 -2.90 -20.16 -12.31
C SER A 100 -4.01 -19.44 -11.52
N LYS A 101 -4.48 -20.02 -10.42
CA LYS A 101 -5.49 -19.42 -9.52
C LYS A 101 -5.00 -18.12 -8.88
N GLU A 102 -3.75 -18.07 -8.44
CA GLU A 102 -3.17 -16.85 -7.86
C GLU A 102 -3.03 -15.75 -8.91
N VAL A 103 -2.65 -16.11 -10.15
CA VAL A 103 -2.61 -15.16 -11.27
C VAL A 103 -4.01 -14.59 -11.56
N GLU A 104 -5.05 -15.43 -11.55
CA GLU A 104 -6.44 -14.99 -11.72
C GLU A 104 -6.92 -14.06 -10.60
N GLU A 105 -6.49 -14.30 -9.36
CA GLU A 105 -6.79 -13.45 -8.21
C GLU A 105 -6.08 -12.10 -8.29
N GLN A 106 -4.83 -12.07 -8.76
CA GLN A 106 -4.09 -10.83 -9.05
C GLN A 106 -4.79 -10.00 -10.12
N ASP A 107 -5.20 -10.64 -11.22
CA ASP A 107 -5.93 -9.99 -12.31
C ASP A 107 -7.29 -9.47 -11.83
N THR A 108 -8.00 -10.26 -11.03
CA THR A 108 -9.27 -9.84 -10.42
C THR A 108 -9.07 -8.63 -9.51
N PHE A 109 -8.04 -8.62 -8.67
CA PHE A 109 -7.76 -7.50 -7.77
C PHE A 109 -7.45 -6.21 -8.53
N LEU A 110 -6.57 -6.27 -9.55
CA LEU A 110 -6.27 -5.11 -10.40
C LEU A 110 -7.51 -4.63 -11.14
N GLN A 111 -8.32 -5.54 -11.68
CA GLN A 111 -9.56 -5.17 -12.35
C GLN A 111 -10.55 -4.48 -11.40
N GLN A 112 -10.79 -5.06 -10.22
CA GLN A 112 -11.73 -4.51 -9.25
C GLN A 112 -11.29 -3.13 -8.77
N THR A 113 -10.00 -2.95 -8.46
CA THR A 113 -9.46 -1.68 -7.97
C THR A 113 -9.41 -0.61 -9.07
N MET A 114 -9.04 -0.97 -10.31
CA MET A 114 -8.95 -0.02 -11.42
C MET A 114 -10.30 0.40 -12.02
N ASN A 115 -11.36 -0.38 -11.78
CA ASN A 115 -12.73 -0.02 -12.17
C ASN A 115 -13.42 0.95 -11.19
N THR A 116 -12.75 1.35 -10.12
CA THR A 116 -13.27 2.36 -9.18
C THR A 116 -12.98 3.78 -9.69
N ASP A 117 -13.64 4.78 -9.08
CA ASP A 117 -13.35 6.19 -9.38
C ASP A 117 -11.91 6.56 -9.01
N VAL A 118 -11.36 5.98 -7.94
CA VAL A 118 -9.96 6.16 -7.52
C VAL A 118 -9.00 5.63 -8.59
N GLY A 119 -9.20 4.39 -9.04
CA GLY A 119 -8.37 3.78 -10.07
C GLY A 119 -8.45 4.49 -11.42
N SER A 120 -9.67 4.87 -11.80
CA SER A 120 -9.93 5.62 -13.04
C SER A 120 -9.27 7.00 -13.02
N GLU A 121 -9.36 7.74 -11.91
CA GLU A 121 -8.76 9.07 -11.78
C GLU A 121 -7.22 9.00 -11.79
N LEU A 122 -6.62 8.01 -11.11
CA LEU A 122 -5.18 7.80 -11.16
C LEU A 122 -4.71 7.54 -12.60
N TYR A 123 -5.38 6.64 -13.32
CA TYR A 123 -5.05 6.36 -14.71
C TYR A 123 -5.20 7.60 -15.60
N ASN A 124 -6.34 8.31 -15.50
CA ASN A 124 -6.62 9.50 -16.30
C ASN A 124 -5.54 10.57 -16.10
N PHE A 125 -5.14 10.79 -14.84
CA PHE A 125 -4.06 11.71 -14.53
C PHE A 125 -2.73 11.27 -15.18
N LEU A 126 -2.28 10.04 -14.95
CA LEU A 126 -0.99 9.56 -15.49
C LEU A 126 -0.99 9.52 -17.02
N HIS A 127 -2.13 9.21 -17.63
CA HIS A 127 -2.33 9.28 -19.07
C HIS A 127 -2.22 10.72 -19.60
N SER A 128 -2.86 11.68 -18.94
CA SER A 128 -2.76 13.11 -19.31
C SER A 128 -1.33 13.66 -19.25
N LYS A 129 -0.48 13.08 -18.38
CA LYS A 129 0.94 13.39 -18.27
C LYS A 129 1.81 12.68 -19.30
N GLY A 130 1.23 11.83 -20.16
CA GLY A 130 1.96 11.02 -21.13
C GLY A 130 2.89 9.98 -20.50
N ILE A 131 2.61 9.57 -19.26
CA ILE A 131 3.36 8.52 -18.55
C ILE A 131 2.94 7.15 -19.09
N TYR A 132 1.64 6.95 -19.30
CA TYR A 132 1.09 5.74 -19.93
C TYR A 132 0.28 6.11 -21.17
N SER A 133 0.45 5.35 -22.25
CA SER A 133 -0.24 5.58 -23.52
C SER A 133 -1.65 4.98 -23.56
N SER A 134 -1.91 3.97 -22.73
CA SER A 134 -3.21 3.29 -22.65
C SER A 134 -3.47 2.67 -21.28
N GLN A 135 -4.73 2.36 -20.99
CA GLN A 135 -5.13 1.72 -19.74
C GLN A 135 -4.58 0.30 -19.64
N SER A 136 -4.51 -0.42 -20.77
CA SER A 136 -3.91 -1.75 -20.83
C SER A 136 -2.42 -1.72 -20.48
N GLU A 137 -1.68 -0.71 -20.96
CA GLU A 137 -0.26 -0.53 -20.59
C GLU A 137 -0.12 -0.27 -19.10
N PHE A 138 -0.96 0.60 -18.53
CA PHE A 138 -0.94 0.92 -17.11
C PHE A 138 -1.25 -0.29 -16.23
N ILE A 139 -2.30 -1.05 -16.54
CA ILE A 139 -2.69 -2.26 -15.80
C ILE A 139 -1.59 -3.33 -15.89
N GLN A 140 -1.00 -3.53 -17.08
CA GLN A 140 0.11 -4.46 -17.24
C GLN A 140 1.32 -4.02 -16.42
N ASP A 141 1.61 -2.71 -16.36
CA ASP A 141 2.70 -2.19 -15.56
C ASP A 141 2.44 -2.36 -14.06
N LEU A 142 1.21 -2.11 -13.59
CA LEU A 142 0.83 -2.38 -12.21
C LEU A 142 1.00 -3.87 -11.87
N LYS A 143 0.58 -4.77 -12.76
CA LYS A 143 0.74 -6.21 -12.56
C LYS A 143 2.21 -6.57 -12.35
N MET A 144 3.09 -6.12 -13.23
CA MET A 144 4.51 -6.40 -13.10
C MET A 144 5.15 -5.70 -11.91
N MET A 145 4.78 -4.44 -11.65
CA MET A 145 5.31 -3.61 -10.57
C MET A 145 5.03 -4.20 -9.20
N TRP A 146 3.80 -4.68 -8.98
CA TRP A 146 3.31 -5.16 -7.68
C TRP A 146 3.48 -6.66 -7.49
N PHE A 147 3.19 -7.47 -8.51
CA PHE A 147 3.14 -8.94 -8.41
C PHE A 147 4.29 -9.64 -9.12
N GLY A 148 5.12 -8.91 -9.87
CA GLY A 148 6.31 -9.49 -10.47
C GLY A 148 7.28 -9.97 -9.38
N LEU A 149 7.60 -11.25 -9.40
CA LEU A 149 8.47 -11.87 -8.40
C LEU A 149 9.91 -11.39 -8.54
N TYR A 150 10.57 -11.18 -7.40
CA TYR A 150 11.99 -10.93 -7.30
C TYR A 150 12.59 -11.64 -6.08
N SER A 151 13.93 -11.76 -6.06
CA SER A 151 14.62 -12.51 -5.00
C SER A 151 15.06 -11.65 -3.83
N ARG A 152 14.37 -11.72 -2.70
CA ARG A 152 14.75 -11.04 -1.46
C ARG A 152 15.80 -11.79 -0.66
N SER A 153 15.82 -13.12 -0.80
CA SER A 153 16.79 -13.98 -0.13
C SER A 153 17.33 -15.07 -1.07
N SER A 154 18.63 -15.34 -0.97
CA SER A 154 19.28 -16.55 -1.53
C SER A 154 19.10 -16.82 -3.03
N GLY A 155 18.78 -15.81 -3.85
CA GLY A 155 18.69 -15.95 -5.32
C GLY A 155 17.43 -16.64 -5.84
N LYS A 156 16.47 -16.97 -4.97
CA LYS A 156 15.15 -17.53 -5.35
C LYS A 156 14.14 -16.41 -5.54
N LEU A 157 13.30 -16.47 -6.58
CA LEU A 157 12.14 -15.59 -6.74
C LEU A 157 11.11 -15.97 -5.66
N ASP A 158 11.13 -15.24 -4.54
CA ASP A 158 10.49 -15.63 -3.28
C ASP A 158 9.63 -14.52 -2.67
N SER A 159 9.41 -13.42 -3.41
CA SER A 159 8.68 -12.27 -2.91
C SER A 159 8.21 -11.35 -4.04
N SER A 160 7.10 -10.66 -3.80
CA SER A 160 6.61 -9.54 -4.61
C SER A 160 6.47 -8.24 -3.81
N GLY A 161 6.25 -7.12 -4.51
CA GLY A 161 5.96 -5.83 -3.85
C GLY A 161 4.66 -5.91 -3.05
N PHE A 162 3.66 -6.58 -3.61
CA PHE A 162 2.38 -6.81 -2.96
C PHE A 162 2.53 -7.59 -1.65
N GLU A 163 3.20 -8.75 -1.68
CA GLU A 163 3.44 -9.55 -0.48
C GLU A 163 4.09 -8.74 0.62
N HIS A 164 5.18 -8.06 0.29
CA HIS A 164 5.90 -7.28 1.28
C HIS A 164 5.02 -6.18 1.89
N ILE A 165 4.32 -5.42 1.08
CA ILE A 165 3.57 -4.24 1.52
C ILE A 165 2.26 -4.64 2.23
N PHE A 166 1.47 -5.52 1.61
CA PHE A 166 0.13 -5.89 2.08
C PHE A 166 0.15 -7.09 3.02
N ALA A 167 0.81 -8.18 2.66
CA ALA A 167 0.77 -9.43 3.45
C ALA A 167 1.76 -9.42 4.64
N GLY A 168 2.93 -8.83 4.45
CA GLY A 168 4.03 -8.84 5.41
C GLY A 168 4.86 -10.12 5.38
N GLU A 169 6.12 -10.01 5.82
CA GLU A 169 7.10 -11.10 5.78
C GLU A 169 7.91 -11.15 7.09
N ILE A 170 8.39 -12.34 7.47
CA ILE A 170 9.42 -12.47 8.51
C ILE A 170 10.79 -12.58 7.86
N LYS A 171 11.64 -11.56 8.08
CA LYS A 171 13.02 -11.52 7.57
C LYS A 171 14.01 -11.34 8.71
N GLY A 172 14.91 -12.31 8.87
CA GLY A 172 15.96 -12.26 9.91
C GLY A 172 15.40 -12.19 11.34
N GLY A 173 14.26 -12.85 11.59
CA GLY A 173 13.60 -12.85 12.90
C GLY A 173 12.91 -11.53 13.26
N LYS A 174 12.55 -10.72 12.25
CA LYS A 174 11.80 -9.47 12.41
C LYS A 174 10.68 -9.37 11.39
N VAL A 175 9.59 -8.70 11.75
CA VAL A 175 8.52 -8.36 10.81
C VAL A 175 9.02 -7.29 9.83
N SER A 176 8.96 -7.59 8.54
CA SER A 176 9.33 -6.72 7.44
C SER A 176 8.12 -6.46 6.56
N GLY A 177 7.93 -5.21 6.14
CA GLY A 177 6.69 -4.81 5.45
C GLY A 177 5.50 -4.84 6.39
N PHE A 178 4.35 -5.40 5.97
CA PHE A 178 3.12 -5.49 6.78
C PHE A 178 2.54 -4.10 7.11
N HIS A 179 2.01 -3.43 6.09
CA HIS A 179 1.55 -2.04 6.14
C HIS A 179 0.06 -1.86 5.77
N ASN A 180 -0.73 -2.94 5.78
CA ASN A 180 -2.15 -2.90 5.45
C ASN A 180 -3.05 -3.25 6.65
N TRP A 181 -4.08 -2.43 6.88
CA TRP A 181 -4.94 -2.58 8.05
C TRP A 181 -5.85 -3.82 8.02
N LEU A 182 -6.24 -4.31 6.83
CA LEU A 182 -7.02 -5.54 6.75
C LEU A 182 -6.17 -6.73 7.17
N GLN A 183 -4.91 -6.77 6.74
CA GLN A 183 -3.98 -7.80 7.20
C GLN A 183 -3.74 -7.72 8.71
N LEU A 184 -3.65 -6.51 9.29
CA LEU A 184 -3.54 -6.31 10.74
C LEU A 184 -4.77 -6.89 11.45
N TYR A 185 -5.96 -6.50 10.99
CA TYR A 185 -7.24 -6.99 11.51
C TYR A 185 -7.38 -8.52 11.43
N LEU A 186 -7.07 -9.12 10.29
CA LEU A 186 -7.18 -10.56 10.09
C LEU A 186 -6.27 -11.34 11.03
N ASN A 187 -5.04 -10.87 11.25
CA ASN A 187 -4.10 -11.55 12.13
C ASN A 187 -4.44 -11.33 13.61
N GLU A 188 -4.93 -10.14 14.00
CA GLU A 188 -5.41 -9.89 15.37
C GLU A 188 -6.62 -10.77 15.68
N LYS A 189 -7.58 -10.86 14.74
CA LYS A 189 -8.76 -11.73 14.86
C LYS A 189 -8.40 -13.22 14.98
N LYS A 190 -7.31 -13.65 14.34
CA LYS A 190 -6.79 -15.02 14.44
C LYS A 190 -5.98 -15.27 15.71
N GLY A 191 -5.73 -14.25 16.54
CA GLY A 191 -4.86 -14.33 17.71
C GLY A 191 -3.38 -14.48 17.37
N LEU A 192 -2.99 -14.18 16.12
CA LEU A 192 -1.60 -14.24 15.65
C LEU A 192 -0.89 -12.90 15.78
N LEU A 193 -1.63 -11.80 15.94
CA LEU A 193 -1.09 -10.47 16.14
C LEU A 193 -1.52 -9.93 17.50
N ASN A 194 -0.56 -9.39 18.25
CA ASN A 194 -0.80 -8.65 19.49
C ASN A 194 -0.39 -7.18 19.29
N TYR A 195 -1.34 -6.27 19.40
CA TYR A 195 -1.11 -4.82 19.29
C TYR A 195 -0.61 -4.27 20.62
N TYR A 196 0.53 -3.55 20.62
CA TYR A 196 1.18 -3.11 21.86
C TYR A 196 0.86 -1.64 22.20
N SER A 197 0.93 -0.76 21.20
CA SER A 197 0.79 0.69 21.37
C SER A 197 0.85 1.40 20.02
N HIS A 198 0.65 2.71 20.02
CA HIS A 198 0.98 3.58 18.89
C HIS A 198 1.95 4.69 19.30
N SER A 199 2.85 5.05 18.39
CA SER A 199 3.73 6.22 18.50
C SER A 199 3.25 7.40 17.65
N PHE A 200 2.31 7.15 16.74
CA PHE A 200 1.68 8.17 15.92
C PHE A 200 0.21 7.86 15.71
N ASN A 201 -0.63 8.87 15.89
CA ASN A 201 -2.03 8.87 15.52
C ASN A 201 -2.30 10.14 14.71
N GLY A 202 -2.77 9.96 13.47
CA GLY A 202 -2.92 11.03 12.52
C GLY A 202 -3.94 12.09 12.96
N PRO A 203 -3.89 13.30 12.36
CA PRO A 203 -4.84 14.37 12.67
C PRO A 203 -6.24 14.15 12.06
N TRP A 204 -6.50 13.03 11.38
CA TRP A 204 -7.76 12.77 10.71
C TRP A 204 -8.84 12.32 11.70
N THR A 205 -10.02 12.93 11.61
CA THR A 205 -11.16 12.60 12.48
C THR A 205 -12.06 11.52 11.87
N THR A 206 -11.71 11.01 10.69
CA THR A 206 -12.43 9.97 9.94
C THR A 206 -11.44 9.22 9.05
N TYR A 207 -11.89 8.11 8.46
CA TYR A 207 -11.05 7.28 7.60
C TYR A 207 -10.83 7.87 6.18
N PRO A 208 -9.74 7.49 5.51
CA PRO A 208 -8.58 6.82 6.09
C PRO A 208 -7.84 7.70 7.11
N ASP A 209 -7.45 7.06 8.21
CA ASP A 209 -6.53 7.62 9.21
C ASP A 209 -5.15 6.97 9.05
N VAL A 210 -4.12 7.41 9.79
CA VAL A 210 -2.79 6.81 9.78
C VAL A 210 -2.33 6.56 11.19
N LEU A 211 -1.95 5.31 11.47
CA LEU A 211 -1.29 4.94 12.72
C LEU A 211 0.16 4.56 12.46
N GLY A 212 1.04 4.99 13.34
CA GLY A 212 2.36 4.40 13.56
C GLY A 212 2.29 3.55 14.83
N MET A 213 2.49 2.26 14.69
CA MET A 213 2.14 1.25 15.68
C MET A 213 3.25 0.26 15.94
N GLN A 214 3.16 -0.35 17.11
CA GLN A 214 3.98 -1.47 17.54
C GLN A 214 3.11 -2.69 17.70
N PHE A 215 3.59 -3.84 17.24
CA PHE A 215 2.88 -5.08 17.40
C PHE A 215 3.83 -6.27 17.34
N GLU A 216 3.41 -7.36 17.95
CA GLU A 216 4.00 -8.67 17.72
C GLU A 216 3.14 -9.44 16.72
N TRP A 217 3.79 -10.10 15.77
CA TRP A 217 3.13 -11.02 14.84
C TRP A 217 3.81 -12.39 14.91
N ASP A 218 3.07 -13.36 15.45
CA ASP A 218 3.46 -14.77 15.56
C ASP A 218 4.87 -14.93 16.18
N GLY A 219 5.08 -14.27 17.33
CA GLY A 219 6.33 -14.27 18.09
C GLY A 219 7.41 -13.29 17.61
N TYR A 220 7.15 -12.51 16.56
CA TYR A 220 8.10 -11.54 16.02
C TYR A 220 7.65 -10.10 16.24
N PHE A 221 8.48 -9.34 16.95
CA PHE A 221 8.20 -7.93 17.25
C PHE A 221 8.47 -7.02 16.04
N LYS A 222 7.53 -6.11 15.77
CA LYS A 222 7.70 -4.96 14.88
C LYS A 222 7.78 -3.69 15.73
N GLU A 223 8.96 -3.08 15.74
CA GLU A 223 9.23 -1.87 16.52
C GLU A 223 8.40 -0.68 16.06
N VAL A 224 8.40 -0.38 14.76
CA VAL A 224 7.54 0.64 14.16
C VAL A 224 7.02 0.13 12.82
N GLY A 225 5.71 0.05 12.70
CA GLY A 225 5.00 -0.15 11.44
C GLY A 225 3.92 0.92 11.28
N SER A 226 3.71 1.39 10.06
CA SER A 226 2.65 2.34 9.76
C SER A 226 1.71 1.83 8.69
N ALA A 227 0.45 2.23 8.78
CA ALA A 227 -0.58 1.81 7.83
C ALA A 227 -1.63 2.92 7.70
N PHE A 228 -2.27 2.99 6.53
CA PHE A 228 -3.59 3.60 6.45
C PHE A 228 -4.59 2.71 7.20
N ILE A 229 -5.44 3.31 8.02
CA ILE A 229 -6.52 2.62 8.74
C ILE A 229 -7.83 3.00 8.10
N GLY A 230 -8.62 1.99 7.71
CA GLY A 230 -9.95 2.18 7.13
C GLY A 230 -9.97 2.66 5.68
N SER A 231 -8.83 2.79 5.00
CA SER A 231 -8.77 2.97 3.55
C SER A 231 -9.39 1.78 2.80
N SER A 232 -9.81 2.00 1.56
CA SER A 232 -10.10 0.91 0.64
C SER A 232 -8.82 0.33 0.00
N PRO A 233 -8.86 -0.92 -0.49
CA PRO A 233 -7.73 -1.53 -1.17
C PRO A 233 -7.23 -0.74 -2.40
N GLU A 234 -8.16 -0.17 -3.17
CA GLU A 234 -7.85 0.67 -4.33
C GLU A 234 -7.17 1.98 -3.94
N PHE A 235 -7.49 2.54 -2.77
CA PHE A 235 -6.85 3.76 -2.29
C PHE A 235 -5.39 3.52 -1.88
N ASP A 236 -5.12 2.46 -1.11
CA ASP A 236 -3.76 2.04 -0.77
C ASP A 236 -2.93 1.82 -2.04
N LEU A 237 -3.46 1.01 -2.96
CA LEU A 237 -2.81 0.71 -4.24
C LEU A 237 -2.53 1.99 -5.05
N ALA A 238 -3.50 2.90 -5.12
CA ALA A 238 -3.38 4.12 -5.92
C ALA A 238 -2.37 5.11 -5.35
N ILE A 239 -2.41 5.39 -4.05
CA ILE A 239 -1.46 6.33 -3.40
C ILE A 239 -0.04 5.79 -3.49
N TYR A 240 0.17 4.51 -3.21
CA TYR A 240 1.50 3.91 -3.29
C TYR A 240 2.02 3.86 -4.73
N SER A 241 1.17 3.53 -5.71
CA SER A 241 1.55 3.53 -7.12
C SER A 241 1.88 4.93 -7.62
N LEU A 242 1.04 5.94 -7.32
CA LEU A 242 1.29 7.34 -7.66
C LEU A 242 2.67 7.79 -7.14
N CYS A 243 2.95 7.54 -5.86
CA CYS A 243 4.21 7.92 -5.26
C CYS A 243 5.40 7.17 -5.81
N TYR A 244 5.28 5.87 -6.07
CA TYR A 244 6.36 5.09 -6.66
C TYR A 244 6.67 5.51 -8.11
N ILE A 245 5.64 5.71 -8.93
CA ILE A 245 5.77 6.12 -10.34
C ILE A 245 6.40 7.51 -10.44
N THR A 246 6.00 8.44 -9.58
CA THR A 246 6.43 9.85 -9.69
C THR A 246 7.68 10.18 -8.87
N ARG A 247 7.96 9.43 -7.79
CA ARG A 247 9.05 9.67 -6.84
C ARG A 247 9.69 8.33 -6.38
N PRO A 248 10.18 7.48 -7.30
CA PRO A 248 10.70 6.16 -6.94
C PRO A 248 11.84 6.27 -5.93
N GLY A 249 11.71 5.56 -4.80
CA GLY A 249 12.72 5.54 -3.73
C GLY A 249 12.79 6.81 -2.88
N LYS A 250 12.03 7.86 -3.20
CA LYS A 250 12.05 9.14 -2.51
C LYS A 250 10.77 9.33 -1.69
N LYS A 251 10.87 10.14 -0.63
CA LYS A 251 9.69 10.55 0.14
C LYS A 251 8.77 11.39 -0.76
N CYS A 252 7.56 10.89 -0.95
CA CYS A 252 6.49 11.50 -1.74
C CYS A 252 5.50 12.18 -0.80
N HIS A 253 5.21 13.47 -0.99
CA HIS A 253 4.29 14.19 -0.10
C HIS A 253 2.91 14.30 -0.75
N VAL A 254 1.91 13.70 -0.12
CA VAL A 254 0.51 13.69 -0.54
C VAL A 254 -0.34 14.61 0.34
N SER A 255 -1.54 14.96 -0.12
CA SER A 255 -2.55 15.64 0.68
C SER A 255 -3.74 14.72 0.86
N LEU A 256 -4.13 14.47 2.10
CA LEU A 256 -5.29 13.66 2.45
C LEU A 256 -6.17 14.48 3.39
N GLY A 257 -7.41 14.78 3.02
CA GLY A 257 -8.31 15.58 3.87
C GLY A 257 -7.73 16.93 4.28
N GLY A 258 -6.92 17.57 3.43
CA GLY A 258 -6.23 18.83 3.71
C GLY A 258 -4.95 18.72 4.56
N GLN A 259 -4.57 17.51 4.98
CA GLN A 259 -3.36 17.26 5.76
C GLN A 259 -2.23 16.73 4.87
N THR A 260 -1.01 17.22 5.06
CA THR A 260 0.15 16.69 4.33
C THR A 260 0.67 15.43 5.01
N LEU A 261 0.86 14.37 4.22
CA LEU A 261 1.44 13.11 4.67
C LEU A 261 2.61 12.72 3.76
N GLY A 262 3.69 12.21 4.36
CA GLY A 262 4.77 11.59 3.60
C GLY A 262 4.46 10.12 3.31
N ILE A 263 4.70 9.66 2.10
CA ILE A 263 4.72 8.25 1.71
C ILE A 263 6.16 7.90 1.34
N GLN A 264 6.72 6.91 2.01
CA GLN A 264 8.02 6.38 1.63
C GLN A 264 7.80 5.20 0.70
N THR A 265 8.52 5.17 -0.43
CA THR A 265 8.59 4.00 -1.30
C THR A 265 10.04 3.53 -1.44
N TYR A 266 10.25 2.26 -1.75
CA TYR A 266 11.56 1.70 -2.05
C TYR A 266 11.51 0.95 -3.38
N THR A 267 12.59 1.03 -4.13
CA THR A 267 12.76 0.35 -5.41
C THR A 267 13.55 -0.93 -5.20
N TRP A 268 13.11 -2.02 -5.82
CA TRP A 268 13.94 -3.21 -5.99
C TRP A 268 14.84 -3.03 -7.21
N ASP A 269 16.14 -2.86 -6.99
CA ASP A 269 17.10 -2.49 -8.04
C ASP A 269 17.91 -3.67 -8.61
N LYS A 270 17.91 -4.82 -7.93
CA LYS A 270 18.72 -6.00 -8.29
C LYS A 270 18.24 -6.76 -9.53
N SER A 271 16.99 -6.57 -9.94
CA SER A 271 16.40 -7.14 -11.16
C SER A 271 15.51 -6.10 -11.84
N SER A 272 14.95 -6.43 -13.01
CA SER A 272 14.04 -5.57 -13.76
C SER A 272 13.02 -6.42 -14.53
N TYR A 273 11.98 -5.76 -15.03
CA TYR A 273 11.00 -6.31 -15.97
C TYR A 273 10.83 -5.37 -17.17
N GLY A 274 10.32 -5.92 -18.28
CA GLY A 274 10.08 -5.18 -19.52
C GLY A 274 11.32 -4.39 -19.95
N ASP A 275 11.12 -3.11 -20.26
CA ASP A 275 12.15 -2.20 -20.76
C ASP A 275 13.07 -1.64 -19.65
N GLY A 276 13.50 -2.51 -18.73
CA GLY A 276 14.38 -2.13 -17.61
C GLY A 276 13.67 -1.48 -16.42
N LYS A 277 12.33 -1.52 -16.38
CA LYS A 277 11.52 -1.04 -15.25
C LYS A 277 11.81 -1.85 -13.98
N LYS A 278 11.56 -1.23 -12.82
CA LYS A 278 11.91 -1.77 -11.50
C LYS A 278 10.69 -2.00 -10.64
N TYR A 279 10.74 -3.05 -9.82
CA TYR A 279 9.64 -3.45 -8.94
C TYR A 279 9.56 -2.53 -7.71
N ILE A 280 8.35 -2.33 -7.20
CA ILE A 280 8.18 -1.69 -5.89
C ILE A 280 8.62 -2.69 -4.81
N ALA A 281 9.58 -2.29 -3.99
CA ALA A 281 10.06 -3.10 -2.88
C ALA A 281 9.28 -2.83 -1.60
N SER A 282 8.87 -1.59 -1.35
CA SER A 282 8.10 -1.28 -0.15
C SER A 282 7.40 0.06 -0.35
N ALA A 283 6.28 0.25 0.33
CA ALA A 283 5.53 1.49 0.38
C ALA A 283 4.77 1.57 1.70
N TYR A 284 4.84 2.70 2.38
CA TYR A 284 4.12 2.92 3.63
C TYR A 284 4.02 4.41 4.00
N PRO A 285 3.05 4.81 4.85
CA PRO A 285 2.99 6.15 5.40
C PRO A 285 4.22 6.45 6.26
N ALA A 286 4.97 7.49 5.96
CA ALA A 286 6.12 7.91 6.75
C ALA A 286 5.65 8.67 8.00
N THR A 287 5.54 7.96 9.13
CA THR A 287 5.22 8.54 10.43
C THR A 287 6.47 9.13 11.10
N PRO A 288 6.32 10.10 12.03
CA PRO A 288 7.43 10.68 12.80
C PRO A 288 8.19 9.67 13.65
#